data_AF-A0A0T9A9S4-F1
#
_entry.id   AF-A0A0T9A9S4-F1
#
_cell.length_a   1.000
_cell.length_b   1.000
_cell.length_c   1.000
_cell.angle_alpha   90.00
_cell.angle_beta   90.00
_cell.angle_gamma   90.00
#
_symmetry.space_group_name_H-M   'P 1'
#
loop_
_entity.id
_entity.type
_entity.pdbx_description
1 polymer ?
#
loop_
_entity_poly.entity_id
_entity_poly.type
_entity_poly.pdbx_seq_one_letter_code
_entity_poly.pdbx_strand_id
1 'polypeptide(L)'
;MSDLEKIRLAIRDLLQFLDKTDRKPYYVNFEDRILSTVHETTAFLQVNDLRSYNEKVEHYLKTHLDEESISKLYHNKKLTSDDMLALEKLLWEKLGSKADYQNHYENKAIPRLVREIIGLDRESANRIFSKFLSDENLNARQISFVKLIVDYIVENGFLEMKVLTQEPFKSHGSVQLLFQHQLPVLRNIVQTIELINDRAGEAA
;
A
#
# COMPACT_ATOMS: atom_id res chain seq x y z
N MET A 1 -49.58 -3.10 5.03
CA MET A 1 -48.31 -2.65 5.65
C MET A 1 -47.17 -3.19 4.81
N SER A 2 -46.40 -2.29 4.23
CA SER A 2 -45.36 -2.62 3.25
C SER A 2 -44.22 -3.38 3.92
N ASP A 3 -43.62 -4.34 3.24
CA ASP A 3 -42.52 -5.15 3.81
C ASP A 3 -41.31 -4.27 4.21
N LEU A 4 -41.18 -3.09 3.62
CA LEU A 4 -40.20 -2.07 4.03
C LEU A 4 -40.45 -1.51 5.44
N GLU A 5 -41.70 -1.44 5.88
CA GLU A 5 -42.05 -0.98 7.23
C GLU A 5 -41.68 -2.04 8.27
N LYS A 6 -41.84 -3.32 7.93
CA LYS A 6 -41.42 -4.45 8.79
C LYS A 6 -39.91 -4.50 8.94
N ILE A 7 -39.16 -4.31 7.85
CA ILE A 7 -37.70 -4.25 7.87
C ILE A 7 -37.22 -3.06 8.72
N ARG A 8 -37.85 -1.90 8.59
CA ARG A 8 -37.51 -0.70 9.39
C ARG A 8 -37.68 -0.94 10.88
N LEU A 9 -38.78 -1.59 11.29
CA LEU A 9 -39.05 -1.90 12.69
C LEU A 9 -38.05 -2.93 13.23
N ALA A 10 -37.73 -3.97 12.45
CA ALA A 10 -36.76 -5.00 12.85
C ALA A 10 -35.34 -4.43 13.05
N ILE A 11 -34.90 -3.50 12.19
CA ILE A 11 -33.60 -2.82 12.35
C ILE A 11 -33.61 -1.92 13.59
N ARG A 12 -34.73 -1.22 13.87
CA ARG A 12 -34.86 -0.34 15.03
C ARG A 12 -34.77 -1.11 16.35
N ASP A 13 -35.38 -2.28 16.42
CA ASP A 13 -35.34 -3.13 17.61
C ASP A 13 -33.96 -3.76 17.83
N LEU A 14 -33.14 -3.87 16.78
CA LEU A 14 -31.75 -4.33 16.90
C LEU A 14 -30.79 -3.23 17.38
N LEU A 15 -31.06 -1.97 17.01
CA LEU A 15 -30.25 -0.80 17.39
C LEU A 15 -30.22 -0.52 18.90
N GLN A 16 -31.20 -1.02 19.67
CA GLN A 16 -31.24 -0.81 21.13
C GLN A 16 -30.18 -1.61 21.91
N PHE A 17 -29.53 -2.59 21.27
CA PHE A 17 -28.48 -3.42 21.87
C PHE A 17 -27.06 -2.93 21.55
N LEU A 18 -26.93 -1.81 20.83
CA LEU A 18 -25.63 -1.15 20.65
C LEU A 18 -25.33 -0.31 21.90
N ASP A 19 -24.21 -0.60 22.56
CA ASP A 19 -23.72 0.18 23.69
C ASP A 19 -23.57 1.66 23.29
N LYS A 20 -24.25 2.53 24.05
CA LYS A 20 -24.21 3.98 23.88
C LYS A 20 -22.83 4.50 24.28
N THR A 21 -21.88 4.48 23.34
CA THR A 21 -20.65 5.23 23.49
C THR A 21 -20.97 6.71 23.26
N ASP A 22 -20.83 7.49 24.33
CA ASP A 22 -20.98 8.94 24.34
C ASP A 22 -19.90 9.57 23.44
N ARG A 23 -20.23 9.78 22.16
CA ARG A 23 -19.32 10.35 21.16
C ARG A 23 -19.49 11.87 21.16
N LYS A 24 -18.50 12.59 21.70
CA LYS A 24 -18.37 14.04 21.53
C LYS A 24 -18.40 14.38 20.03
N PRO A 25 -19.18 15.38 19.58
CA PRO A 25 -19.19 15.77 18.19
C PRO A 25 -17.84 16.39 17.82
N TYR A 26 -17.08 15.70 16.96
CA TYR A 26 -15.94 16.29 16.27
C TYR A 26 -16.45 16.93 14.98
N TYR A 27 -16.34 18.26 14.88
CA TYR A 27 -16.47 18.95 13.60
C TYR A 27 -15.19 18.71 12.81
N VAL A 28 -15.25 17.79 11.86
CA VAL A 28 -14.26 17.69 10.79
C VAL A 28 -14.79 18.53 9.62
N ASN A 29 -14.05 19.57 9.27
CA ASN A 29 -14.31 20.34 8.07
C ASN A 29 -13.86 19.47 6.90
N PHE A 30 -14.80 18.85 6.19
CA PHE A 30 -14.49 18.11 4.97
C PHE A 30 -14.43 19.13 3.82
N GLU A 31 -13.24 19.49 3.38
CA GLU A 31 -13.10 20.04 2.03
C GLU A 31 -13.39 18.90 1.05
N ASP A 32 -14.43 19.08 0.24
CA ASP A 32 -14.93 18.09 -0.71
C ASP A 32 -13.81 17.53 -1.59
N ARG A 33 -13.44 16.26 -1.34
CA ARG A 33 -12.69 15.44 -2.31
C ARG A 33 -13.68 14.53 -3.01
N ILE A 34 -13.98 14.87 -4.27
CA ILE A 34 -14.80 14.07 -5.17
C ILE A 34 -14.10 12.72 -5.41
N LEU A 35 -14.72 11.64 -4.94
CA LEU A 35 -14.37 10.28 -5.32
C LEU A 35 -14.91 10.00 -6.73
N SER A 36 -13.97 9.90 -7.67
CA SER A 36 -14.05 9.26 -9.00
C SER A 36 -15.42 9.14 -9.67
N THR A 37 -15.61 9.92 -10.73
CA THR A 37 -16.56 9.58 -11.79
C THR A 37 -15.78 9.05 -12.99
N VAL A 38 -16.05 7.79 -13.35
CA VAL A 38 -15.67 7.21 -14.63
C VAL A 38 -16.20 8.13 -15.74
N HIS A 39 -15.32 8.74 -16.51
CA HIS A 39 -15.61 9.21 -17.87
C HIS A 39 -14.36 9.04 -18.71
N GLU A 40 -14.45 8.11 -19.66
CA GLU A 40 -13.65 8.16 -20.88
C GLU A 40 -13.90 9.52 -21.55
N THR A 41 -12.88 10.37 -21.61
CA THR A 41 -12.80 11.36 -22.69
C THR A 41 -11.35 11.75 -22.89
N THR A 42 -10.81 11.32 -24.02
CA THR A 42 -9.64 11.91 -24.65
C THR A 42 -9.91 13.40 -24.87
N ALA A 43 -9.22 14.27 -24.13
CA ALA A 43 -9.15 15.68 -24.45
C ALA A 43 -7.74 16.17 -24.19
N PHE A 44 -7.06 16.47 -25.30
CA PHE A 44 -5.83 17.24 -25.34
C PHE A 44 -6.07 18.60 -24.65
N LEU A 45 -5.58 18.75 -23.42
CA LEU A 45 -5.50 20.06 -22.77
C LEU A 45 -4.08 20.24 -22.23
N GLN A 46 -3.25 20.88 -23.05
CA GLN A 46 -2.13 21.67 -22.56
C GLN A 46 -2.71 22.89 -21.83
N VAL A 47 -2.82 22.80 -20.50
CA VAL A 47 -2.91 23.96 -19.61
C VAL A 47 -1.91 23.67 -18.49
N ASN A 48 -0.78 24.35 -18.57
CA ASN A 48 0.23 24.33 -17.53
C ASN A 48 -0.41 24.72 -16.18
N ASP A 49 -0.18 23.86 -15.20
CA ASP A 49 0.21 24.26 -13.84
C ASP A 49 -0.86 24.58 -12.78
N LEU A 50 -1.80 23.65 -12.57
CA LEU A 50 -2.46 23.50 -11.26
C LEU A 50 -2.48 22.05 -10.75
N ARG A 51 -1.60 21.18 -11.26
CA ARG A 51 -1.37 19.87 -10.63
C ARG A 51 -0.35 20.07 -9.51
N SER A 52 -0.72 19.72 -8.29
CA SER A 52 0.22 19.68 -7.16
C SER A 52 1.44 18.84 -7.53
N TYR A 53 2.60 19.15 -6.94
CA TYR A 53 3.82 18.37 -7.16
C TYR A 53 3.55 16.86 -6.97
N ASN A 54 2.74 16.51 -5.97
CA ASN A 54 2.31 15.14 -5.71
C ASN A 54 1.59 14.49 -6.89
N GLU A 55 0.62 15.17 -7.50
CA GLU A 55 -0.09 14.63 -8.67
C GLU A 55 0.82 14.46 -9.88
N LYS A 56 1.80 15.36 -10.08
CA LYS A 56 2.80 15.23 -11.14
C LYS A 56 3.66 13.99 -10.93
N VAL A 57 4.16 13.79 -9.70
CA VAL A 57 4.98 12.64 -9.33
C VAL A 57 4.20 11.34 -9.47
N GLU A 58 3.01 11.26 -8.88
CA GLU A 58 2.16 10.07 -8.96
C GLU A 58 1.81 9.71 -10.40
N HIS A 59 1.40 10.69 -11.21
CA HIS A 59 1.05 10.47 -12.60
C HIS A 59 2.26 9.99 -13.41
N TYR A 60 3.42 10.62 -13.24
CA TYR A 60 4.63 10.24 -13.97
C TYR A 60 5.06 8.81 -13.62
N LEU A 61 5.19 8.50 -12.33
CA LEU A 61 5.65 7.19 -11.88
C LEU A 61 4.72 6.05 -12.33
N LYS A 62 3.39 6.27 -12.31
CA LYS A 62 2.41 5.28 -12.78
C LYS A 62 2.39 5.12 -14.30
N THR A 63 2.76 6.16 -15.05
CA THR A 63 2.75 6.13 -16.52
C THR A 63 4.06 5.57 -17.08
N HIS A 64 5.17 5.61 -16.34
CA HIS A 64 6.50 5.25 -16.82
C HIS A 64 7.12 4.10 -16.00
N LEU A 65 6.34 3.04 -15.79
CA LEU A 65 6.79 1.83 -15.09
C LEU A 65 7.88 1.04 -15.85
N ASP A 66 8.06 1.34 -17.13
CA ASP A 66 9.07 0.78 -18.02
C ASP A 66 10.43 1.48 -17.94
N GLU A 67 10.50 2.69 -17.38
CA GLU A 67 11.76 3.40 -17.14
C GLU A 67 12.64 2.59 -16.19
N GLU A 68 13.94 2.47 -16.49
CA GLU A 68 14.82 1.47 -15.89
C GLU A 68 14.81 1.48 -14.35
N SER A 69 15.01 2.64 -13.72
CA SER A 69 15.02 2.78 -12.26
C SER A 69 13.67 2.46 -11.62
N ILE A 70 12.57 2.89 -12.25
CA ILE A 70 11.19 2.67 -11.77
C ILE A 70 10.84 1.19 -11.90
N SER A 71 11.13 0.59 -13.06
CA SER A 71 10.94 -0.81 -13.35
C SER A 71 11.70 -1.70 -12.36
N LYS A 72 12.93 -1.35 -12.01
CA LYS A 72 13.71 -2.08 -11.00
C LYS A 72 13.00 -2.08 -9.64
N LEU A 73 12.48 -0.93 -9.18
CA LEU A 73 11.74 -0.86 -7.92
C LEU A 73 10.44 -1.68 -7.94
N TYR A 74 9.68 -1.56 -9.03
CA TYR A 74 8.42 -2.29 -9.24
C TYR A 74 8.64 -3.81 -9.21
N HIS A 75 9.71 -4.31 -9.83
CA HIS A 75 10.04 -5.74 -9.88
C HIS A 75 10.94 -6.24 -8.72
N ASN A 76 11.09 -5.45 -7.65
CA ASN A 76 11.96 -5.77 -6.51
C ASN A 76 13.42 -6.09 -6.86
N LYS A 77 13.98 -5.42 -7.85
CA LYS A 77 15.40 -5.50 -8.22
C LYS A 77 16.20 -4.47 -7.43
N LYS A 78 17.49 -4.75 -7.23
CA LYS A 78 18.42 -3.84 -6.55
C LYS A 78 18.70 -2.63 -7.44
N LEU A 79 18.67 -1.44 -6.85
CA LEU A 79 19.07 -0.20 -7.52
C LEU A 79 20.60 -0.06 -7.53
N THR A 80 21.12 0.48 -8.63
CA THR A 80 22.50 0.96 -8.75
C THR A 80 22.58 2.42 -8.33
N SER A 81 23.80 2.94 -8.16
CA SER A 81 24.01 4.37 -7.91
C SER A 81 23.50 5.25 -9.04
N ASP A 82 23.61 4.79 -10.29
CA ASP A 82 23.09 5.50 -11.46
C ASP A 82 21.56 5.54 -11.45
N ASP A 83 20.91 4.45 -11.03
CA ASP A 83 19.46 4.40 -10.91
C ASP A 83 18.93 5.42 -9.89
N MET A 84 19.64 5.54 -8.76
CA MET A 84 19.32 6.52 -7.71
C MET A 84 19.46 7.96 -8.22
N LEU A 85 20.58 8.27 -8.90
CA LEU A 85 20.81 9.59 -9.49
C LEU A 85 19.75 9.94 -10.55
N ALA A 86 19.30 8.96 -11.33
CA ALA A 86 18.23 9.16 -12.31
C ALA A 86 16.90 9.51 -11.61
N LEU A 87 16.54 8.82 -10.52
CA LEU A 87 15.33 9.10 -9.74
C LEU A 87 15.41 10.48 -9.06
N GLU A 88 16.57 10.87 -8.53
CA GLU A 88 16.80 12.21 -7.96
C GLU A 88 16.57 13.31 -9.00
N LYS A 89 17.21 13.20 -10.17
CA LYS A 89 17.02 14.17 -11.27
C LYS A 89 15.58 14.22 -11.75
N LEU A 90 14.93 13.07 -11.85
CA LEU A 90 13.52 12.99 -12.20
C LEU A 90 12.66 13.80 -11.23
N LEU A 91 12.81 13.57 -9.93
CA LEU A 91 11.97 14.17 -8.90
C LEU A 91 12.32 15.64 -8.61
N TRP A 92 13.60 16.02 -8.69
CA TRP A 92 14.10 17.33 -8.26
C TRP A 92 14.46 18.29 -9.40
N GLU A 93 14.47 17.84 -10.65
CA GLU A 93 14.74 18.70 -11.81
C GLU A 93 13.63 18.63 -12.85
N LYS A 94 13.13 17.43 -13.18
CA LYS A 94 12.12 17.25 -14.24
C LYS A 94 10.69 17.50 -13.77
N LEU A 95 10.33 17.02 -12.59
CA LEU A 95 8.94 17.08 -12.08
C LEU A 95 8.69 18.26 -11.13
N GLY A 96 9.75 18.81 -10.53
CA GLY A 96 9.70 19.93 -9.59
C GLY A 96 11.10 20.20 -9.08
N SER A 97 11.21 20.72 -7.86
CA SER A 97 12.48 20.99 -7.19
C SER A 97 12.71 20.09 -5.96
N LYS A 98 13.96 20.04 -5.47
CA LYS A 98 14.26 19.39 -4.18
C LYS A 98 13.47 20.00 -3.01
N ALA A 99 13.19 21.30 -3.06
CA ALA A 99 12.37 21.96 -2.04
C ALA A 99 10.91 21.48 -2.10
N ASP A 100 10.35 21.31 -3.30
CA ASP A 100 8.99 20.75 -3.46
C ASP A 100 8.91 19.33 -2.90
N TYR A 101 9.93 18.52 -3.17
CA TYR A 101 10.04 17.18 -2.58
C TYR A 101 10.03 17.22 -1.06
N GLN A 102 10.87 18.05 -0.44
CA GLN A 102 10.96 18.16 1.02
C GLN A 102 9.67 18.72 1.64
N ASN A 103 9.00 19.65 0.97
CA ASN A 103 7.74 20.23 1.45
C ASN A 103 6.60 19.21 1.45
N HIS A 104 6.56 18.30 0.48
CA HIS A 104 5.45 17.34 0.35
C HIS A 104 5.73 15.95 0.93
N TYR A 105 7.00 15.53 0.93
CA TYR A 105 7.44 14.19 1.30
C TYR A 105 8.49 14.17 2.42
N GLU A 106 8.81 15.34 2.99
CA GLU A 106 9.78 15.50 4.08
C GLU A 106 11.14 14.87 3.72
N ASN A 107 11.68 14.04 4.62
CA ASN A 107 12.93 13.29 4.41
C ASN A 107 12.64 11.82 4.04
N LYS A 108 11.51 11.54 3.37
CA LYS A 108 11.22 10.18 2.91
C LYS A 108 12.27 9.76 1.86
N ALA A 109 12.84 8.57 2.02
CA ALA A 109 13.75 8.00 1.04
C ALA A 109 13.05 7.84 -0.33
N ILE A 110 13.74 8.21 -1.41
CA ILE A 110 13.18 8.17 -2.78
C ILE A 110 12.68 6.77 -3.16
N PRO A 111 13.44 5.66 -2.95
CA PRO A 111 12.96 4.31 -3.27
C PRO A 111 11.66 3.95 -2.55
N ARG A 112 11.52 4.41 -1.30
CA ARG A 112 10.33 4.19 -0.49
C ARG A 112 9.13 4.94 -1.04
N LEU A 113 9.29 6.22 -1.38
CA LEU A 113 8.24 7.01 -1.99
C LEU A 113 7.75 6.37 -3.30
N VAL A 114 8.69 6.02 -4.18
CA VAL A 114 8.34 5.46 -5.49
C VAL A 114 7.52 4.18 -5.31
N ARG A 115 7.93 3.28 -4.41
CA ARG A 115 7.18 2.06 -4.09
C ARG A 115 5.83 2.28 -3.46
N GLU A 116 5.69 3.28 -2.60
CA GLU A 116 4.40 3.65 -2.01
C GLU A 116 3.39 4.09 -3.08
N ILE A 117 3.88 4.67 -4.18
CA ILE A 117 3.05 5.17 -5.28
C ILE A 117 2.73 4.08 -6.31
N ILE A 118 3.71 3.27 -6.69
CA ILE A 118 3.57 2.27 -7.78
C ILE A 118 3.26 0.87 -7.28
N GLY A 119 3.45 0.60 -5.98
CA GLY A 119 3.33 -0.72 -5.41
C GLY A 119 4.48 -1.65 -5.77
N LEU A 120 4.18 -2.95 -5.76
CA LEU A 120 5.10 -4.00 -6.18
C LEU A 120 4.42 -4.92 -7.20
N ASP A 121 5.19 -5.37 -8.19
CA ASP A 121 4.72 -6.36 -9.14
C ASP A 121 4.28 -7.65 -8.46
N ARG A 122 3.05 -8.09 -8.77
CA ARG A 122 2.44 -9.28 -8.16
C ARG A 122 3.20 -10.56 -8.48
N GLU A 123 3.72 -10.71 -9.71
CA GLU A 123 4.50 -11.90 -10.06
C GLU A 123 5.82 -11.94 -9.28
N SER A 124 6.47 -10.80 -9.13
CA SER A 124 7.69 -10.64 -8.34
C SER A 124 7.44 -10.96 -6.87
N ALA A 125 6.36 -10.45 -6.28
CA ALA A 125 5.94 -10.76 -4.92
C ALA A 125 5.67 -12.26 -4.74
N ASN A 126 4.84 -12.86 -5.61
CA ASN A 126 4.51 -14.28 -5.57
C ASN A 126 5.76 -15.17 -5.69
N ARG A 127 6.71 -14.80 -6.56
CA ARG A 127 7.97 -15.54 -6.72
C ARG A 127 8.78 -15.56 -5.42
N ILE A 128 8.84 -14.44 -4.71
CA ILE A 128 9.58 -14.32 -3.45
C ILE A 128 8.92 -15.15 -2.34
N PHE A 129 7.58 -15.15 -2.28
CA PHE A 129 6.81 -15.89 -1.28
C PHE A 129 6.45 -17.33 -1.70
N SER A 130 6.85 -17.77 -2.91
CA SER A 130 6.50 -19.07 -3.49
C SER A 130 6.82 -20.26 -2.58
N LYS A 131 7.96 -20.18 -1.87
CA LYS A 131 8.41 -21.19 -0.91
C LYS A 131 7.42 -21.42 0.24
N PHE A 132 6.61 -20.42 0.60
CA PHE A 132 5.58 -20.53 1.63
C PHE A 132 4.23 -20.87 1.02
N LEU A 133 3.90 -20.29 -0.13
CA LEU A 133 2.63 -20.52 -0.82
C LEU A 133 2.47 -21.97 -1.31
N SER A 134 3.59 -22.67 -1.53
CA SER A 134 3.63 -24.06 -2.00
C SER A 134 4.05 -25.04 -0.91
N ASP A 135 4.20 -24.59 0.34
CA ASP A 135 4.65 -25.44 1.44
C ASP A 135 3.50 -26.33 1.94
N GLU A 136 3.62 -27.63 1.74
CA GLU A 136 2.63 -28.63 2.20
C GLU A 136 2.51 -28.70 3.73
N ASN A 137 3.49 -28.16 4.48
CA ASN A 137 3.44 -28.10 5.94
C ASN A 137 2.59 -26.93 6.46
N LEU A 138 2.18 -26.00 5.59
CA LEU A 138 1.32 -24.88 5.98
C LEU A 138 -0.16 -25.22 5.79
N ASN A 139 -0.95 -24.87 6.80
CA ASN A 139 -2.39 -25.03 6.72
C ASN A 139 -3.04 -23.88 5.93
N ALA A 140 -4.30 -24.06 5.55
CA ALA A 140 -5.06 -23.09 4.75
C ALA A 140 -5.10 -21.68 5.36
N ARG A 141 -5.12 -21.53 6.69
CA ARG A 141 -5.13 -20.21 7.34
C ARG A 141 -3.77 -19.52 7.23
N GLN A 142 -2.68 -20.27 7.37
CA GLN A 142 -1.32 -19.75 7.20
C GLN A 142 -1.04 -19.35 5.76
N ILE A 143 -1.46 -20.17 4.79
CA ILE A 143 -1.35 -19.84 3.37
C ILE A 143 -2.15 -18.57 3.04
N SER A 144 -3.37 -18.45 3.58
CA SER A 144 -4.20 -17.24 3.40
C SER A 144 -3.54 -16.00 4.00
N PHE A 145 -2.89 -16.13 5.15
CA PHE A 145 -2.11 -15.05 5.76
C PHE A 145 -0.92 -14.64 4.89
N VAL A 146 -0.19 -15.58 4.29
CA VAL A 146 0.90 -15.26 3.35
C VAL A 146 0.36 -14.57 2.10
N LYS A 147 -0.78 -14.99 1.58
CA LYS A 147 -1.44 -14.30 0.45
C LYS A 147 -1.81 -12.87 0.81
N LEU A 148 -2.34 -12.64 2.02
CA LEU A 148 -2.66 -11.30 2.51
C LEU A 148 -1.40 -10.41 2.61
N ILE A 149 -0.25 -10.98 3.02
CA ILE A 149 1.04 -10.27 2.98
C ILE A 149 1.40 -9.88 1.55
N VAL A 150 1.28 -10.82 0.60
CA VAL A 150 1.56 -10.56 -0.81
C VAL A 150 0.68 -9.44 -1.35
N ASP A 151 -0.64 -9.53 -1.14
CA ASP A 151 -1.59 -8.51 -1.61
C ASP A 151 -1.29 -7.14 -1.00
N TYR A 152 -0.99 -7.09 0.30
CA TYR A 152 -0.61 -5.84 0.95
C TYR A 152 0.66 -5.23 0.37
N ILE A 153 1.72 -6.02 0.15
CA ILE A 153 2.98 -5.54 -0.42
C ILE A 153 2.80 -5.11 -1.88
N VAL A 154 1.98 -5.82 -2.65
CA VAL A 154 1.66 -5.45 -4.04
C VAL A 154 1.00 -4.08 -4.11
N GLU A 155 0.07 -3.80 -3.20
CA GLU A 155 -0.64 -2.51 -3.16
C GLU A 155 0.19 -1.38 -2.57
N ASN A 156 0.94 -1.64 -1.49
CA ASN A 156 1.62 -0.58 -0.71
C ASN A 156 3.12 -0.48 -1.01
N GLY A 157 3.69 -1.43 -1.77
CA GLY A 157 5.12 -1.49 -2.12
C GLY A 157 6.07 -1.94 -1.00
N PHE A 158 5.61 -1.95 0.25
CA PHE A 158 6.34 -2.40 1.43
C PHE A 158 5.38 -2.88 2.53
N LEU A 159 5.90 -3.53 3.56
CA LEU A 159 5.11 -3.93 4.75
C LEU A 159 5.91 -3.69 6.02
N GLU A 160 5.49 -2.74 6.85
CA GLU A 160 6.09 -2.52 8.18
C GLU A 160 5.63 -3.58 9.18
N MET A 161 6.54 -4.07 10.02
CA MET A 161 6.24 -5.15 10.99
C MET A 161 5.07 -4.82 11.92
N LYS A 162 4.90 -3.53 12.26
CA LYS A 162 3.78 -3.04 13.09
C LYS A 162 2.41 -3.24 12.45
N VAL A 163 2.33 -3.39 11.12
CA VAL A 163 1.08 -3.60 10.38
C VAL A 163 0.56 -5.02 10.57
N LEU A 164 1.44 -6.01 10.82
CA LEU A 164 1.04 -7.40 11.06
C LEU A 164 0.17 -7.57 12.32
N THR A 165 0.15 -6.58 13.22
CA THR A 165 -0.71 -6.57 14.42
C THR A 165 -1.97 -5.72 14.26
N GLN A 166 -2.17 -5.13 13.08
CA GLN A 166 -3.30 -4.28 12.71
C GLN A 166 -4.20 -4.98 11.69
N GLU A 167 -5.35 -4.39 11.37
CA GLU A 167 -6.17 -4.89 10.26
C GLU A 167 -5.45 -4.69 8.92
N PRO A 168 -5.63 -5.58 7.93
CA PRO A 168 -6.49 -6.78 7.92
C PRO A 168 -5.87 -8.04 8.57
N PHE A 169 -4.59 -7.98 8.99
CA PHE A 169 -3.86 -9.14 9.52
C PHE A 169 -4.41 -9.63 10.86
N LYS A 170 -4.83 -8.70 11.72
CA LYS A 170 -5.43 -8.99 13.02
C LYS A 170 -6.72 -9.83 12.90
N SER A 171 -7.51 -9.64 11.85
CA SER A 171 -8.71 -10.44 11.58
C SER A 171 -8.41 -11.93 11.34
N HIS A 172 -7.18 -12.30 10.95
CA HIS A 172 -6.78 -13.71 10.81
C HIS A 172 -6.30 -14.34 12.14
N GLY A 173 -6.38 -13.60 13.24
CA GLY A 173 -5.90 -13.99 14.57
C GLY A 173 -4.50 -13.44 14.86
N SER A 174 -4.04 -13.59 16.10
CA SER A 174 -2.66 -13.22 16.44
C SER A 174 -1.68 -14.02 15.58
N VAL A 175 -0.77 -13.34 14.89
CA VAL A 175 0.29 -13.96 14.09
C VAL A 175 1.08 -14.99 14.89
N GLN A 176 1.29 -14.73 16.19
CA GLN A 176 1.97 -15.64 17.10
C GLN A 176 1.17 -16.92 17.34
N LEU A 177 -0.16 -16.82 17.42
CA LEU A 177 -1.04 -17.97 17.56
C LEU A 177 -1.13 -18.77 16.26
N LEU A 178 -1.17 -18.07 15.12
CA LEU A 178 -1.25 -18.70 13.80
C LEU A 178 -0.03 -19.57 13.48
N PHE A 179 1.15 -19.22 14.00
CA PHE A 179 2.40 -19.94 13.81
C PHE A 179 2.98 -20.52 15.12
N GLN A 180 2.16 -20.73 16.15
CA GLN A 180 2.61 -21.15 17.48
C GLN A 180 3.51 -22.40 17.50
N HIS A 181 3.25 -23.36 16.61
CA HIS A 181 4.02 -24.61 16.49
C HIS A 181 5.06 -24.57 15.35
N GLN A 182 5.15 -23.45 14.62
CA GLN A 182 5.96 -23.27 13.42
C GLN A 182 6.67 -21.91 13.42
N LEU A 183 7.19 -21.50 14.58
CA LEU A 183 7.95 -20.25 14.74
C LEU A 183 9.12 -20.07 13.76
N PRO A 184 9.86 -21.13 13.36
CA PRO A 184 10.89 -21.00 12.33
C PRO A 184 10.33 -20.51 10.99
N VAL A 185 9.11 -20.94 10.61
CA VAL A 185 8.45 -20.49 9.38
C VAL A 185 8.09 -19.02 9.49
N LEU A 186 7.50 -18.59 10.62
CA LEU A 186 7.18 -17.19 10.85
C LEU A 186 8.42 -16.31 10.76
N ARG A 187 9.54 -16.74 11.36
CA ARG A 187 10.82 -16.02 11.26
C ARG A 187 11.28 -15.89 9.81
N ASN A 188 11.17 -16.94 9.01
CA ASN A 188 11.53 -16.91 7.60
C ASN A 188 10.62 -15.95 6.80
N ILE A 189 9.32 -15.88 7.13
CA ILE A 189 8.38 -14.93 6.50
C ILE A 189 8.82 -13.50 6.81
N VAL A 190 9.07 -13.20 8.09
CA VAL A 190 9.53 -11.87 8.53
C VAL A 190 10.84 -11.47 7.84
N GLN A 191 11.84 -12.35 7.78
CA GLN A 191 13.09 -12.10 7.06
C GLN A 191 12.88 -11.85 5.57
N THR A 192 11.89 -12.51 4.97
CA THR A 192 11.55 -12.31 3.56
C THR A 192 10.92 -10.94 3.35
N ILE A 193 10.10 -10.46 4.28
CA ILE A 193 9.53 -9.10 4.25
C ILE A 193 10.63 -8.05 4.45
N GLU A 194 11.52 -8.24 5.41
CA GLU A 194 12.68 -7.35 5.64
C GLU A 194 13.54 -7.22 4.39
N LEU A 195 13.86 -8.34 3.70
CA LEU A 195 14.60 -8.31 2.44
C LEU A 195 13.90 -7.50 1.33
N ILE A 196 12.57 -7.51 1.28
CA ILE A 196 11.80 -6.68 0.35
C ILE A 196 11.88 -5.22 0.77
N ASN A 197 11.68 -4.93 2.06
CA ASN A 197 11.71 -3.58 2.59
C ASN A 197 13.09 -2.94 2.47
N ASP A 198 14.18 -3.69 2.63
CA ASP A 198 15.55 -3.19 2.46
C ASP A 198 15.82 -2.73 1.02
N ARG A 199 15.12 -3.32 0.05
CA ARG A 199 15.16 -2.86 -1.35
C ARG A 199 14.31 -1.61 -1.59
N ALA A 200 13.42 -1.26 -0.66
CA ALA A 200 12.68 0.01 -0.60
C ALA A 200 13.35 1.04 0.32
N GLY A 201 14.23 0.61 1.23
CA GLY A 201 14.98 1.44 2.15
C GLY A 201 16.23 2.00 1.48
N GLU A 202 16.81 3.03 2.10
CA GLU A 202 18.06 3.63 1.63
C GLU A 202 19.12 2.56 1.33
N ALA A 203 19.77 2.69 0.17
CA ALA A 203 21.14 2.23 0.07
C ALA A 203 21.92 2.94 1.18
N ALA A 204 22.43 2.15 2.12
CA ALA A 204 23.20 2.56 3.29
C ALA A 204 24.23 3.67 3.02
#